data_AF-A0A931XIY8-F1
#
_entry.id   AF-A0A931XIY8-F1
#
_cell.length_a   1.000
_cell.length_b   1.000
_cell.length_c   1.000
_cell.angle_alpha   90.00
_cell.angle_beta   90.00
_cell.angle_gamma   90.00
#
_symmetry.space_group_name_H-M   'P 1'
#
loop_
_entity.id
_entity.type
_entity.pdbx_description
1 polymer ?
#
loop_
_entity_poly.entity_id
_entity_poly.type
_entity_poly.pdbx_seq_one_letter_code
_entity_poly.pdbx_strand_id
1 'polypeptide(L)'
;SYDDLLIATGSSAVRPPIPGADGKRIFNHWVLDDTRGILPLLRPGASVVVVGAGFIAFTILNALVASGVQLAVVEIMPQVLPRMVDRESAALVEGWLRSRGVAVHTNARVTAIEDAADGRKRLLLAEGAPLIADVVIMATGIKPNLDWLKDSGLRINRGIVVDRQLRASAPGVYAAGDVAEGPERITGEAVVHAIEPTAMEHGRVIGAAMAGQPRPYPGSLVMNIVDVLGLEIASFGVWERADGELTVAQNNAVPLYRKYDWQGDRIVGAIMLGPSEQVWVTNDMGMIKGLVQAGTALGPWKAHLQRDPWDVRRPYVATGTTARLLPEMLLGRPSQPADAVLA
;
A
#
# COMPACT_ATOMS: atom_id res chain seq x y z
N SER A 1 23.53 26.93 -7.25
CA SER A 1 23.21 27.24 -5.85
C SER A 1 21.69 27.24 -5.70
N TYR A 2 21.19 26.98 -4.50
CA TYR A 2 19.78 27.06 -4.14
C TYR A 2 19.67 27.69 -2.75
N ASP A 3 18.53 28.29 -2.44
CA ASP A 3 18.19 28.73 -1.07
C ASP A 3 17.59 27.55 -0.29
N ASP A 4 16.63 26.86 -0.91
CA ASP A 4 16.05 25.60 -0.45
C ASP A 4 16.04 24.57 -1.58
N LEU A 5 16.24 23.29 -1.25
CA LEU A 5 16.23 22.15 -2.17
C LEU A 5 15.28 21.06 -1.67
N LEU A 6 14.32 20.65 -2.50
CA LEU A 6 13.51 19.46 -2.28
C LEU A 6 14.01 18.28 -3.12
N ILE A 7 14.37 17.18 -2.46
CA ILE A 7 14.64 15.90 -3.09
C ILE A 7 13.38 15.03 -3.09
N ALA A 8 12.72 14.92 -4.24
CA ALA A 8 11.51 14.12 -4.44
C ALA A 8 11.72 13.09 -5.57
N THR A 9 12.88 12.44 -5.59
CA THR A 9 13.28 11.50 -6.66
C THR A 9 12.54 10.17 -6.63
N GLY A 10 11.71 9.92 -5.63
CA GLY A 10 10.89 8.72 -5.51
C GLY A 10 11.70 7.42 -5.49
N SER A 11 11.13 6.36 -6.06
CA SER A 11 11.74 5.04 -6.19
C SER A 11 11.77 4.54 -7.64
N SER A 12 12.44 3.42 -7.84
CA SER A 12 12.43 2.64 -9.09
C SER A 12 11.99 1.21 -8.82
N ALA A 13 11.35 0.56 -9.79
CA ALA A 13 11.06 -0.86 -9.70
C ALA A 13 12.32 -1.70 -9.51
N VAL A 14 12.25 -2.67 -8.61
CA VAL A 14 13.31 -3.65 -8.39
C VAL A 14 13.35 -4.60 -9.58
N ARG A 15 14.54 -4.80 -10.13
CA ARG A 15 14.82 -5.80 -11.17
C ARG A 15 15.41 -7.03 -10.48
N PRO A 16 14.63 -8.10 -10.29
CA PRO A 16 15.16 -9.32 -9.69
C PRO A 16 16.19 -9.93 -10.65
N PRO A 17 17.25 -10.58 -10.15
CA PRO A 17 18.29 -11.20 -10.96
C PRO A 17 17.81 -12.53 -11.57
N ILE A 18 16.70 -12.49 -12.32
CA ILE A 18 16.12 -13.63 -13.03
C ILE A 18 16.61 -13.56 -14.48
N PRO A 19 17.33 -14.58 -14.97
CA PRO A 19 17.75 -14.65 -16.38
C PRO A 19 16.57 -14.44 -17.34
N GLY A 20 16.73 -13.51 -18.28
CA GLY A 20 15.74 -13.17 -19.29
C GLY A 20 14.62 -12.23 -18.86
N ALA A 21 14.62 -11.73 -17.62
CA ALA A 21 13.57 -10.82 -17.09
C ALA A 21 13.59 -9.39 -17.66
N ASP A 22 14.54 -9.07 -18.54
CA ASP A 22 14.69 -7.80 -19.27
C ASP A 22 14.33 -7.93 -20.76
N GLY A 23 13.80 -9.08 -21.17
CA GLY A 23 13.38 -9.34 -22.55
C GLY A 23 12.13 -8.58 -22.98
N LYS A 24 11.85 -8.62 -24.30
CA LYS A 24 10.60 -8.07 -24.88
C LYS A 24 9.36 -8.65 -24.20
N ARG A 25 8.23 -7.93 -24.15
CA ARG A 25 6.97 -8.37 -23.52
C ARG A 25 7.05 -8.58 -22.00
N ILE A 26 8.12 -8.13 -21.37
CA ILE A 26 8.31 -8.12 -19.92
C ILE A 26 8.35 -6.66 -19.47
N PHE A 27 7.52 -6.30 -18.49
CA PHE A 27 7.34 -4.93 -18.05
C PHE A 27 7.35 -4.87 -16.53
N ASN A 28 7.79 -3.77 -15.93
CA ASN A 28 7.71 -3.58 -14.47
C ASN A 28 6.41 -2.88 -14.04
N HIS A 29 5.69 -2.28 -14.98
CA HIS A 29 4.49 -1.48 -14.72
C HIS A 29 4.74 -0.39 -13.65
N TRP A 30 5.81 0.39 -13.84
CA TRP A 30 6.24 1.45 -12.94
C TRP A 30 6.06 2.84 -13.55
N VAL A 31 6.33 2.99 -14.85
CA VAL A 31 6.17 4.25 -15.58
C VAL A 31 5.05 4.15 -16.61
N LEU A 32 4.53 5.28 -17.06
CA LEU A 32 3.45 5.33 -18.04
C LEU A 32 3.80 4.60 -19.36
N ASP A 33 5.07 4.59 -19.73
CA ASP A 33 5.54 3.88 -20.94
C ASP A 33 5.43 2.36 -20.81
N ASP A 34 5.52 1.80 -19.59
CA ASP A 34 5.24 0.38 -19.36
C ASP A 34 3.78 0.08 -19.71
N THR A 35 2.84 0.90 -19.22
CA THR A 35 1.41 0.77 -19.54
C THR A 35 1.16 0.88 -21.03
N ARG A 36 1.78 1.86 -21.71
CA ARG A 36 1.67 2.02 -23.17
C ARG A 36 2.21 0.81 -23.93
N GLY A 37 3.24 0.14 -23.42
CA GLY A 37 3.79 -1.09 -23.99
C GLY A 37 2.95 -2.33 -23.72
N ILE A 38 2.26 -2.40 -22.57
CA ILE A 38 1.40 -3.52 -22.18
C ILE A 38 0.07 -3.48 -22.94
N LEU A 39 -0.57 -2.32 -23.04
CA LEU A 39 -1.93 -2.17 -23.57
C LEU A 39 -2.17 -2.86 -24.94
N PRO A 40 -1.30 -2.72 -25.95
CA PRO A 40 -1.49 -3.38 -27.25
C PRO A 40 -1.44 -4.91 -27.19
N LEU A 41 -0.90 -5.48 -26.11
CA LEU A 41 -0.76 -6.92 -25.92
C LEU A 41 -1.95 -7.52 -25.15
N LEU A 42 -2.75 -6.69 -24.48
CA LEU A 42 -3.94 -7.11 -23.75
C LEU A 42 -5.10 -7.30 -24.73
N ARG A 43 -5.44 -8.56 -24.98
CA ARG A 43 -6.58 -8.97 -25.82
C ARG A 43 -7.31 -10.14 -25.16
N PRO A 44 -8.61 -10.34 -25.43
CA PRO A 44 -9.36 -11.49 -24.92
C PRO A 44 -8.62 -12.81 -25.22
N GLY A 45 -8.43 -13.62 -24.18
CA GLY A 45 -7.73 -14.90 -24.25
C GLY A 45 -6.20 -14.85 -24.20
N ALA A 46 -5.56 -13.66 -24.22
CA ALA A 46 -4.12 -13.55 -24.01
C ALA A 46 -3.73 -14.04 -22.61
N SER A 47 -2.59 -14.72 -22.48
CA SER A 47 -2.09 -15.19 -21.18
C SER A 47 -1.18 -14.13 -20.56
N VAL A 48 -1.51 -13.66 -19.36
CA VAL A 48 -0.71 -12.66 -18.63
C VAL A 48 -0.24 -13.28 -17.32
N VAL A 49 1.06 -13.18 -17.04
CA VAL A 49 1.64 -13.60 -15.76
C VAL A 49 2.16 -12.38 -15.02
N VAL A 50 1.69 -12.17 -13.78
CA VAL A 50 2.23 -11.17 -12.85
C VAL A 50 3.14 -11.89 -11.85
N VAL A 51 4.40 -11.48 -11.79
CA VAL A 51 5.41 -12.02 -10.86
C VAL A 51 5.53 -11.07 -9.66
N GLY A 52 5.15 -11.56 -8.50
CA GLY A 52 4.92 -10.81 -7.26
C GLY A 52 3.42 -10.59 -7.02
N ALA A 53 2.97 -10.90 -5.82
CA ALA A 53 1.60 -10.71 -5.34
C ALA A 53 1.50 -9.59 -4.28
N GLY A 54 2.34 -8.56 -4.43
CA GLY A 54 2.28 -7.36 -3.60
C GLY A 54 1.14 -6.42 -4.00
N PHE A 55 1.00 -5.31 -3.27
CA PHE A 55 -0.07 -4.33 -3.49
C PHE A 55 -0.17 -3.85 -4.95
N ILE A 56 0.96 -3.55 -5.60
CA ILE A 56 1.00 -3.08 -7.01
C ILE A 56 0.32 -4.09 -7.95
N ALA A 57 0.61 -5.38 -7.82
CA ALA A 57 -0.01 -6.42 -8.65
C ALA A 57 -1.54 -6.41 -8.54
N PHE A 58 -2.06 -6.11 -7.36
CA PHE A 58 -3.49 -6.11 -7.07
C PHE A 58 -4.17 -4.84 -7.59
N THR A 59 -3.49 -3.69 -7.61
CA THR A 59 -4.04 -2.44 -8.17
C THR A 59 -4.38 -2.52 -9.67
N ILE A 60 -3.67 -3.37 -10.42
CA ILE A 60 -3.85 -3.52 -11.87
C ILE A 60 -4.66 -4.76 -12.24
N LEU A 61 -4.91 -5.64 -11.27
CA LEU A 61 -5.57 -6.94 -11.46
C LEU A 61 -6.94 -6.77 -12.12
N ASN A 62 -7.76 -5.84 -11.61
CA ASN A 62 -9.08 -5.58 -12.15
C ASN A 62 -9.04 -5.17 -13.62
N ALA A 63 -8.10 -4.30 -14.00
CA ALA A 63 -7.94 -3.84 -15.39
C ALA A 63 -7.48 -4.97 -16.32
N LEU A 64 -6.57 -5.83 -15.84
CA LEU A 64 -6.12 -7.01 -16.59
C LEU A 64 -7.30 -7.97 -16.83
N VAL A 65 -8.03 -8.34 -15.77
CA VAL A 65 -9.19 -9.25 -15.88
C VAL A 65 -10.28 -8.64 -16.76
N ALA A 66 -10.58 -7.35 -16.63
CA ALA A 66 -11.55 -6.65 -17.48
C ALA A 66 -11.16 -6.64 -18.96
N SER A 67 -9.87 -6.80 -19.29
CA SER A 67 -9.38 -6.93 -20.66
C SER A 67 -9.60 -8.34 -21.26
N GLY A 68 -10.18 -9.26 -20.49
CA GLY A 68 -10.51 -10.63 -20.92
C GLY A 68 -9.31 -11.58 -21.00
N VAL A 69 -8.20 -11.25 -20.35
CA VAL A 69 -6.98 -12.07 -20.34
C VAL A 69 -7.11 -13.28 -19.40
N GLN A 70 -6.31 -14.32 -19.66
CA GLN A 70 -6.07 -15.39 -18.70
C GLN A 70 -4.96 -14.95 -17.75
N LEU A 71 -5.32 -14.60 -16.52
CA LEU A 71 -4.39 -14.04 -15.54
C LEU A 71 -3.86 -15.12 -14.58
N ALA A 72 -2.54 -15.17 -14.44
CA ALA A 72 -1.87 -15.89 -13.37
C ALA A 72 -1.01 -14.94 -12.52
N VAL A 73 -1.05 -15.10 -11.20
CA VAL A 73 -0.20 -14.41 -10.25
C VAL A 73 0.75 -15.43 -9.62
N VAL A 74 2.05 -15.13 -9.64
CA VAL A 74 3.11 -15.99 -9.10
C VAL A 74 3.80 -15.25 -7.95
N GLU A 75 3.86 -15.88 -6.79
CA GLU A 75 4.45 -15.32 -5.57
C GLU A 75 5.39 -16.33 -4.93
N ILE A 76 6.58 -15.87 -4.57
CA ILE A 76 7.58 -16.70 -3.88
C ILE A 76 7.19 -16.95 -2.43
N MET A 77 6.50 -15.99 -1.81
CA MET A 77 6.01 -16.09 -0.44
C MET A 77 4.81 -17.07 -0.34
N PRO A 78 4.49 -17.56 0.86
CA PRO A 78 3.40 -18.52 1.04
C PRO A 78 1.98 -17.96 0.83
N GLN A 79 1.84 -16.66 0.66
CA GLN A 79 0.55 -15.96 0.59
C GLN A 79 0.63 -14.74 -0.32
N VAL A 80 -0.52 -14.31 -0.84
CA VAL A 80 -0.69 -13.01 -1.48
C VAL A 80 -0.70 -11.85 -0.46
N LEU A 81 -0.41 -10.64 -0.93
CA LEU A 81 -0.44 -9.41 -0.13
C LEU A 81 0.34 -9.51 1.21
N PRO A 82 1.57 -10.07 1.22
CA PRO A 82 2.28 -10.44 2.46
C PRO A 82 2.69 -9.27 3.36
N ARG A 83 2.57 -8.02 2.87
CA ARG A 83 2.84 -6.79 3.64
C ARG A 83 1.60 -5.99 3.98
N MET A 84 0.42 -6.51 3.66
CA MET A 84 -0.85 -5.81 3.82
C MET A 84 -1.81 -6.60 4.69
N VAL A 85 -1.81 -7.92 4.60
CA VAL A 85 -2.77 -8.78 5.29
C VAL A 85 -2.09 -9.98 5.92
N ASP A 86 -2.72 -10.55 6.94
CA ASP A 86 -2.25 -11.78 7.57
C ASP A 86 -2.64 -13.02 6.77
N ARG A 87 -2.20 -14.19 7.24
CA ARG A 87 -2.36 -15.45 6.52
C ARG A 87 -3.82 -15.88 6.35
N GLU A 88 -4.65 -15.65 7.36
CA GLU A 88 -6.07 -16.03 7.34
C GLU A 88 -6.83 -15.20 6.31
N SER A 89 -6.65 -13.88 6.34
CA SER A 89 -7.26 -12.98 5.37
C SER A 89 -6.69 -13.18 3.97
N ALA A 90 -5.39 -13.44 3.80
CA ALA A 90 -4.81 -13.80 2.50
C ALA A 90 -5.47 -15.05 1.88
N ALA A 91 -5.75 -16.08 2.68
CA ALA A 91 -6.42 -17.29 2.18
C ALA A 91 -7.82 -16.99 1.61
N LEU A 92 -8.56 -16.05 2.21
CA LEU A 92 -9.84 -15.57 1.69
C LEU A 92 -9.66 -14.85 0.35
N VAL A 93 -8.64 -13.98 0.25
CA VAL A 93 -8.31 -13.29 -1.01
C VAL A 93 -7.96 -14.29 -2.12
N GLU A 94 -7.14 -15.29 -1.83
CA GLU A 94 -6.77 -16.30 -2.83
C GLU A 94 -7.98 -17.13 -3.28
N GLY A 95 -8.85 -17.54 -2.36
CA GLY A 95 -10.09 -18.25 -2.70
C GLY A 95 -10.99 -17.38 -3.59
N TRP A 96 -11.13 -16.09 -3.24
CA TRP A 96 -11.91 -15.14 -4.03
C TRP A 96 -11.38 -14.98 -5.46
N LEU A 97 -10.06 -14.83 -5.63
CA LEU A 97 -9.41 -14.75 -6.93
C LEU A 97 -9.59 -16.03 -7.76
N ARG A 98 -9.34 -17.20 -7.15
CA ARG A 98 -9.48 -18.50 -7.83
C ARG A 98 -10.91 -18.76 -8.29
N SER A 99 -11.91 -18.45 -7.46
CA SER A 99 -13.33 -18.56 -7.84
C SER A 99 -13.75 -17.65 -9.00
N ARG A 100 -12.92 -16.65 -9.34
CA ARG A 100 -13.12 -15.73 -10.47
C ARG A 100 -12.17 -15.99 -11.63
N GLY A 101 -11.52 -17.16 -11.65
CA GLY A 101 -10.70 -17.60 -12.77
C GLY A 101 -9.29 -17.03 -12.81
N VAL A 102 -8.84 -16.36 -11.74
CA VAL A 102 -7.43 -15.95 -11.61
C VAL A 102 -6.62 -17.09 -11.02
N ALA A 103 -5.59 -17.54 -11.72
CA ALA A 103 -4.67 -18.55 -11.20
C ALA A 103 -3.71 -17.91 -10.18
N VAL A 104 -3.56 -18.52 -9.01
CA VAL A 104 -2.69 -18.00 -7.94
C VAL A 104 -1.71 -19.09 -7.50
N HIS A 105 -0.44 -18.85 -7.75
CA HIS A 105 0.68 -19.73 -7.44
C HIS A 105 1.54 -19.09 -6.34
N THR A 106 1.29 -19.45 -5.08
CA THR A 106 2.16 -19.09 -3.95
C THR A 106 3.22 -20.16 -3.71
N ASN A 107 4.28 -19.85 -2.97
CA ASN A 107 5.47 -20.69 -2.85
C ASN A 107 6.06 -21.10 -4.21
N ALA A 108 5.94 -20.23 -5.22
CA ALA A 108 6.37 -20.49 -6.58
C ALA A 108 7.41 -19.46 -7.00
N ARG A 109 8.64 -19.92 -7.22
CA ARG A 109 9.76 -19.06 -7.63
C ARG A 109 10.01 -19.20 -9.12
N VAL A 110 9.96 -18.08 -9.84
CA VAL A 110 10.45 -18.00 -11.22
C VAL A 110 11.98 -18.04 -11.21
N THR A 111 12.57 -19.02 -11.90
CA THR A 111 14.02 -19.24 -11.98
C THR A 111 14.64 -18.69 -13.26
N ALA A 112 13.88 -18.65 -14.36
CA ALA A 112 14.29 -18.06 -15.62
C ALA A 112 13.05 -17.72 -16.48
N ILE A 113 13.22 -16.80 -17.43
CA ILE A 113 12.22 -16.46 -18.44
C ILE A 113 12.84 -16.63 -19.82
N GLU A 114 12.32 -17.56 -20.60
CA GLU A 114 12.81 -17.92 -21.93
C GLU A 114 11.82 -17.48 -23.02
N ASP A 115 12.30 -17.36 -24.25
CA ASP A 115 11.42 -17.25 -25.42
C ASP A 115 10.85 -18.63 -25.79
N ALA A 116 9.53 -18.73 -25.87
CA ALA A 116 8.85 -19.89 -26.42
C ALA A 116 8.91 -19.88 -27.96
N ALA A 117 8.74 -21.05 -28.57
CA ALA A 117 8.83 -21.21 -30.03
C ALA A 117 7.81 -20.36 -30.82
N ASP A 118 6.71 -19.97 -30.19
CA ASP A 118 5.64 -19.14 -30.77
C ASP A 118 5.78 -17.65 -30.45
N GLY A 119 6.91 -17.22 -29.86
CA GLY A 119 7.20 -15.83 -29.51
C GLY A 119 6.56 -15.35 -28.20
N ARG A 120 5.90 -16.23 -27.44
CA ARG A 120 5.48 -16.00 -26.05
C ARG A 120 6.66 -16.18 -25.09
N LYS A 121 6.44 -15.87 -23.82
CA LYS A 121 7.40 -16.10 -22.74
C LYS A 121 7.11 -17.40 -22.01
N ARG A 122 8.16 -18.17 -21.75
CA ARG A 122 8.12 -19.37 -20.91
C ARG A 122 8.79 -19.07 -19.58
N LEU A 123 8.03 -19.02 -18.51
CA LEU A 123 8.53 -18.82 -17.15
C LEU A 123 8.82 -20.18 -16.55
N LEU A 124 10.08 -20.47 -16.27
CA LEU A 124 10.48 -21.66 -15.55
C LEU A 124 10.24 -21.44 -14.05
N LEU A 125 9.51 -22.34 -13.43
CA LEU A 125 9.28 -22.34 -11.99
C LEU A 125 10.21 -23.37 -11.33
N ALA A 126 10.74 -23.06 -10.15
CA ALA A 126 11.42 -24.07 -9.34
C ALA A 126 10.42 -25.15 -8.89
N GLU A 127 9.19 -24.74 -8.62
CA GLU A 127 8.09 -25.59 -8.19
C GLU A 127 7.04 -25.71 -9.31
N GLY A 128 6.87 -26.92 -9.85
CA GLY A 128 5.80 -27.23 -10.80
C GLY A 128 6.13 -27.02 -12.28
N ALA A 129 5.09 -26.94 -13.11
CA ALA A 129 5.21 -26.80 -14.56
C ALA A 129 5.49 -25.35 -14.97
N PRO A 130 6.22 -25.12 -16.09
CA PRO A 130 6.44 -23.77 -16.59
C PRO A 130 5.13 -23.13 -17.06
N LEU A 131 5.05 -21.81 -16.93
CA LEU A 131 3.93 -21.01 -17.42
C LEU A 131 4.27 -20.39 -18.78
N ILE A 132 3.29 -20.33 -19.69
CA ILE A 132 3.44 -19.65 -20.98
C ILE A 132 2.58 -18.38 -20.99
N ALA A 133 3.17 -17.25 -21.36
CA ALA A 133 2.52 -15.94 -21.28
C ALA A 133 2.80 -15.07 -22.52
N ASP A 134 1.77 -14.38 -23.01
CA ASP A 134 1.90 -13.30 -24.00
C ASP A 134 2.58 -12.05 -23.40
N VAL A 135 2.39 -11.82 -22.09
CA VAL A 135 2.91 -10.68 -21.32
C VAL A 135 3.34 -11.13 -19.93
N VAL A 136 4.48 -10.64 -19.48
CA VAL A 136 4.94 -10.79 -18.09
C VAL A 136 5.02 -9.42 -17.43
N ILE A 137 4.45 -9.29 -16.24
CA ILE A 137 4.54 -8.07 -15.44
C ILE A 137 5.30 -8.38 -14.15
N MET A 138 6.42 -7.69 -13.94
CA MET A 138 7.31 -7.85 -12.80
C MET A 138 6.92 -6.86 -11.69
N ALA A 139 6.12 -7.32 -10.74
CA ALA A 139 5.65 -6.57 -9.58
C ALA A 139 6.41 -6.93 -8.29
N THR A 140 7.74 -6.99 -8.36
CA THR A 140 8.59 -7.55 -7.30
C THR A 140 9.10 -6.54 -6.25
N GLY A 141 8.54 -5.33 -6.27
CA GLY A 141 8.85 -4.27 -5.31
C GLY A 141 9.61 -3.09 -5.91
N ILE A 142 9.96 -2.13 -5.05
CA ILE A 142 10.56 -0.85 -5.41
C ILE A 142 11.73 -0.53 -4.49
N LYS A 143 12.67 0.29 -4.97
CA LYS A 143 13.84 0.77 -4.22
C LYS A 143 13.91 2.30 -4.31
N PRO A 144 14.09 3.03 -3.20
CA PRO A 144 14.36 4.47 -3.20
C PRO A 144 15.54 4.87 -4.10
N ASN A 145 15.40 5.98 -4.84
CA ASN A 145 16.39 6.47 -5.78
C ASN A 145 17.52 7.24 -5.07
N LEU A 146 18.45 6.50 -4.47
CA LEU A 146 19.53 7.01 -3.60
C LEU A 146 20.92 6.99 -4.23
N ASP A 147 21.11 6.24 -5.32
CA ASP A 147 22.46 5.92 -5.82
C ASP A 147 23.26 7.18 -6.24
N TRP A 148 22.58 8.24 -6.66
CA TRP A 148 23.18 9.53 -7.02
C TRP A 148 23.62 10.38 -5.82
N LEU A 149 23.26 9.99 -4.59
CA LEU A 149 23.56 10.71 -3.34
C LEU A 149 24.72 10.12 -2.54
N LYS A 150 25.38 9.05 -3.04
CA LYS A 150 26.39 8.26 -2.32
C LYS A 150 27.49 9.10 -1.66
N ASP A 151 27.87 10.22 -2.26
CA ASP A 151 28.94 11.10 -1.78
C ASP A 151 28.45 12.53 -1.47
N SER A 152 27.13 12.70 -1.31
CA SER A 152 26.51 14.02 -1.05
C SER A 152 26.72 14.54 0.37
N GLY A 153 27.15 13.69 1.31
CA GLY A 153 27.20 14.01 2.74
C GLY A 153 25.83 14.00 3.45
N LEU A 154 24.75 13.68 2.73
CA LEU A 154 23.44 13.45 3.34
C LEU A 154 23.44 12.17 4.18
N ARG A 155 22.73 12.20 5.32
CA ARG A 155 22.46 11.02 6.11
C ARG A 155 21.43 10.14 5.38
N ILE A 156 21.89 8.96 4.95
CA ILE A 156 21.09 7.99 4.18
C ILE A 156 21.08 6.66 4.93
N ASN A 157 19.93 6.00 4.97
CA ASN A 157 19.76 4.62 5.42
C ASN A 157 18.95 3.84 4.37
N ARG A 158 17.68 3.55 4.63
CA ARG A 158 16.74 3.01 3.63
C ARG A 158 16.25 4.10 2.70
N GLY A 159 16.19 5.34 3.18
CA GLY A 159 15.91 6.57 2.44
C GLY A 159 16.80 7.72 2.92
N ILE A 160 16.50 8.93 2.46
CA ILE A 160 17.08 10.17 3.00
C ILE A 160 16.45 10.40 4.36
N VAL A 161 17.25 10.36 5.43
CA VAL A 161 16.73 10.47 6.80
C VAL A 161 16.31 11.90 7.07
N VAL A 162 15.03 12.10 7.39
CA VAL A 162 14.45 13.42 7.66
C VAL A 162 13.94 13.57 9.10
N ASP A 163 13.92 14.80 9.59
CA ASP A 163 13.33 15.15 10.89
C ASP A 163 11.80 15.33 10.83
N ARG A 164 11.19 15.79 11.94
CA ARG A 164 9.74 16.09 12.02
C ARG A 164 9.33 17.33 11.21
N GLN A 165 10.24 18.02 10.57
CA GLN A 165 10.00 19.13 9.64
C GLN A 165 10.35 18.72 8.21
N LEU A 166 10.62 17.42 7.99
CA LEU A 166 11.02 16.81 6.72
C LEU A 166 12.34 17.36 6.16
N ARG A 167 13.20 17.89 7.03
CA ARG A 167 14.54 18.37 6.68
C ARG A 167 15.53 17.22 6.71
N ALA A 168 16.38 17.16 5.68
CA ALA A 168 17.52 16.26 5.63
C ALA A 168 18.68 16.81 6.50
N SER A 169 19.79 16.09 6.57
CA SER A 169 20.95 16.49 7.39
C SER A 169 21.70 17.72 6.88
N ALA A 170 21.51 18.11 5.63
CA ALA A 170 22.12 19.31 5.05
C ALA A 170 21.18 20.52 5.19
N PRO A 171 21.70 21.72 5.53
CA PRO A 171 20.90 22.95 5.63
C PRO A 171 20.15 23.26 4.33
N GLY A 172 18.89 23.67 4.44
CA GLY A 172 18.03 24.00 3.30
C GLY A 172 17.60 22.80 2.45
N VAL A 173 17.96 21.56 2.83
CA VAL A 173 17.59 20.35 2.07
C VAL A 173 16.43 19.62 2.72
N TYR A 174 15.44 19.26 1.93
CA TYR A 174 14.26 18.50 2.29
C TYR A 174 14.17 17.22 1.45
N ALA A 175 13.44 16.21 1.93
CA ALA A 175 13.11 15.04 1.13
C ALA A 175 11.63 14.65 1.26
N ALA A 176 11.03 14.19 0.17
CA ALA A 176 9.61 13.83 0.12
C ALA A 176 9.32 12.54 -0.66
N GLY A 177 8.13 11.98 -0.44
CA GLY A 177 7.68 10.74 -1.07
C GLY A 177 8.60 9.54 -0.78
N ASP A 178 8.66 8.62 -1.74
CA ASP A 178 9.28 7.29 -1.59
C ASP A 178 10.80 7.31 -1.34
N VAL A 179 11.46 8.47 -1.49
CA VAL A 179 12.89 8.62 -1.19
C VAL A 179 13.15 9.04 0.27
N ALA A 180 12.13 9.53 0.97
CA ALA A 180 12.27 10.04 2.33
C ALA A 180 12.08 8.93 3.37
N GLU A 181 12.97 8.90 4.37
CA GLU A 181 12.87 8.06 5.56
C GLU A 181 12.54 8.95 6.76
N GLY A 182 11.28 8.90 7.21
CA GLY A 182 10.74 9.79 8.22
C GLY A 182 9.94 9.04 9.29
N PRO A 183 9.42 9.73 10.31
CA PRO A 183 8.71 9.08 11.41
C PRO A 183 7.44 8.38 10.96
N GLU A 184 7.21 7.17 11.45
CA GLU A 184 5.91 6.47 11.44
C GLU A 184 5.07 6.96 12.63
N ARG A 185 3.77 7.15 12.40
CA ARG A 185 2.86 7.83 13.34
C ARG A 185 2.66 7.06 14.64
N ILE A 186 2.59 5.74 14.57
CA ILE A 186 2.24 4.85 15.69
C ILE A 186 3.48 4.45 16.47
N THR A 187 4.53 3.99 15.79
CA THR A 187 5.77 3.49 16.43
C THR A 187 6.80 4.60 16.66
N GLY A 188 6.75 5.69 15.89
CA GLY A 188 7.75 6.74 15.90
C GLY A 188 9.06 6.36 15.19
N GLU A 189 9.17 5.14 14.67
CA GLU A 189 10.36 4.66 13.96
C GLU A 189 10.55 5.39 12.63
N ALA A 190 11.81 5.51 12.20
CA ALA A 190 12.13 6.06 10.89
C ALA A 190 11.89 4.99 9.81
N VAL A 191 10.98 5.26 8.88
CA VAL A 191 10.57 4.33 7.83
C VAL A 191 10.50 5.02 6.46
N VAL A 192 10.79 4.27 5.40
CA VAL A 192 10.41 4.65 4.04
C VAL A 192 9.02 4.09 3.79
N HIS A 193 8.04 4.98 3.70
CA HIS A 193 6.66 4.59 3.50
C HIS A 193 6.15 5.11 2.15
N ALA A 194 6.36 4.27 1.13
CA ALA A 194 6.13 4.59 -0.28
C ALA A 194 4.65 4.45 -0.67
N ILE A 195 3.83 5.40 -0.22
CA ILE A 195 2.41 5.50 -0.57
C ILE A 195 2.03 6.96 -0.88
N GLU A 196 1.02 7.14 -1.72
CA GLU A 196 0.52 8.44 -2.17
C GLU A 196 0.09 9.38 -1.01
N PRO A 197 -0.62 8.92 0.04
CA PRO A 197 -0.95 9.77 1.19
C PRO A 197 0.27 10.35 1.91
N THR A 198 1.36 9.57 2.02
CA THR A 198 2.61 10.02 2.64
C THR A 198 3.28 11.08 1.76
N ALA A 199 3.35 10.86 0.45
CA ALA A 199 3.94 11.80 -0.50
C ALA A 199 3.16 13.14 -0.53
N MET A 200 1.83 13.10 -0.53
CA MET A 200 0.98 14.29 -0.45
C MET A 200 1.22 15.08 0.84
N GLU A 201 1.28 14.40 1.99
CA GLU A 201 1.50 15.06 3.28
C GLU A 201 2.91 15.65 3.38
N HIS A 202 3.93 14.95 2.85
CA HIS A 202 5.27 15.50 2.73
C HIS A 202 5.27 16.80 1.92
N GLY A 203 4.62 16.81 0.74
CA GLY A 203 4.51 17.99 -0.10
C GLY A 203 3.83 19.16 0.62
N ARG A 204 2.75 18.91 1.36
CA ARG A 204 2.04 19.93 2.15
C ARG A 204 2.92 20.53 3.24
N VAL A 205 3.57 19.69 4.04
CA VAL A 205 4.41 20.14 5.17
C VAL A 205 5.64 20.89 4.68
N ILE A 206 6.32 20.39 3.66
CA ILE A 206 7.53 21.03 3.10
C ILE A 206 7.16 22.32 2.39
N GLY A 207 6.08 22.33 1.60
CA GLY A 207 5.60 23.54 0.93
C GLY A 207 5.28 24.66 1.93
N ALA A 208 4.63 24.33 3.06
CA ALA A 208 4.40 25.28 4.12
C ALA A 208 5.71 25.76 4.78
N ALA A 209 6.67 24.86 5.01
CA ALA A 209 7.97 25.22 5.57
C ALA A 209 8.76 26.17 4.66
N MET A 210 8.82 25.89 3.36
CA MET A 210 9.47 26.74 2.35
C MET A 210 8.75 28.09 2.18
N ALA A 211 7.44 28.15 2.45
CA ALA A 211 6.65 29.38 2.49
C ALA A 211 6.76 30.15 3.82
N GLY A 212 7.67 29.75 4.73
CA GLY A 212 7.89 30.41 6.02
C GLY A 212 6.85 30.05 7.11
N GLN A 213 6.07 29.00 6.91
CA GLN A 213 5.06 28.50 7.84
C GLN A 213 5.31 27.04 8.24
N PRO A 214 6.43 26.74 8.92
CA PRO A 214 6.78 25.36 9.25
C PRO A 214 5.72 24.71 10.14
N ARG A 215 5.36 23.46 9.78
CA ARG A 215 4.47 22.60 10.56
C ARG A 215 5.16 21.27 10.85
N PRO A 216 4.94 20.65 12.01
CA PRO A 216 5.47 19.32 12.27
C PRO A 216 4.74 18.29 11.40
N TYR A 217 5.49 17.44 10.73
CA TYR A 217 5.01 16.21 10.14
C TYR A 217 4.59 15.24 11.26
N PRO A 218 3.32 14.86 11.34
CA PRO A 218 2.81 14.00 12.41
C PRO A 218 3.26 12.54 12.29
N GLY A 219 3.93 12.19 11.20
CA GLY A 219 4.34 10.83 10.88
C GLY A 219 3.42 10.13 9.89
N SER A 220 3.97 9.19 9.14
CA SER A 220 3.26 8.41 8.15
C SER A 220 2.35 7.39 8.84
N LEU A 221 1.16 7.13 8.30
CA LEU A 221 0.29 6.05 8.78
C LEU A 221 0.19 4.99 7.70
N VAL A 222 0.65 3.77 7.98
CA VAL A 222 0.44 2.60 7.10
C VAL A 222 -1.04 2.48 6.79
N MET A 223 -1.38 2.67 5.51
CA MET A 223 -2.74 2.51 5.02
C MET A 223 -2.68 1.96 3.60
N ASN A 224 -3.26 0.79 3.40
CA ASN A 224 -3.41 0.19 2.08
C ASN A 224 -4.89 -0.15 1.91
N ILE A 225 -5.46 0.20 0.77
CA ILE A 225 -6.83 -0.10 0.40
C ILE A 225 -6.81 -0.54 -1.06
N VAL A 226 -7.34 -1.72 -1.35
CA VAL A 226 -7.48 -2.22 -2.73
C VAL A 226 -8.81 -2.94 -2.90
N ASP A 227 -9.44 -2.76 -4.06
CA ASP A 227 -10.51 -3.62 -4.52
C ASP A 227 -9.93 -4.65 -5.50
N VAL A 228 -10.26 -5.92 -5.29
CA VAL A 228 -9.96 -6.99 -6.25
C VAL A 228 -11.22 -7.77 -6.62
N LEU A 229 -11.73 -7.49 -7.81
CA LEU A 229 -12.91 -8.13 -8.40
C LEU A 229 -14.13 -8.08 -7.46
N GLY A 230 -14.35 -6.92 -6.84
CA GLY A 230 -15.45 -6.67 -5.91
C GLY A 230 -15.19 -7.10 -4.47
N LEU A 231 -13.95 -7.45 -4.11
CA LEU A 231 -13.53 -7.66 -2.72
C LEU A 231 -12.69 -6.47 -2.27
N GLU A 232 -13.22 -5.70 -1.33
CA GLU A 232 -12.50 -4.60 -0.69
C GLU A 232 -11.58 -5.18 0.40
N ILE A 233 -10.33 -4.75 0.41
CA ILE A 233 -9.32 -5.14 1.37
C ILE A 233 -8.66 -3.87 1.87
N ALA A 234 -8.60 -3.71 3.19
CA ALA A 234 -7.97 -2.57 3.83
C ALA A 234 -7.10 -3.01 5.01
N SER A 235 -5.99 -2.30 5.22
CA SER A 235 -5.16 -2.44 6.41
C SER A 235 -4.70 -1.07 6.88
N PHE A 236 -4.64 -0.90 8.20
CA PHE A 236 -4.25 0.35 8.84
C PHE A 236 -3.26 0.08 9.97
N GLY A 237 -2.26 0.95 10.12
CA GLY A 237 -1.31 0.92 11.23
C GLY A 237 -0.54 -0.40 11.35
N VAL A 238 -0.25 -0.79 12.60
CA VAL A 238 0.51 -2.00 12.94
C VAL A 238 -0.46 -3.12 13.30
N TRP A 239 -0.85 -3.91 12.30
CA TRP A 239 -1.93 -4.90 12.40
C TRP A 239 -1.46 -6.30 12.86
N GLU A 240 -0.16 -6.48 13.08
CA GLU A 240 0.41 -7.72 13.62
C GLU A 240 1.67 -7.40 14.43
N ARG A 241 1.50 -7.28 15.75
CA ARG A 241 2.61 -7.18 16.72
C ARG A 241 2.81 -8.50 17.45
N ALA A 242 4.07 -8.79 17.79
CA ALA A 242 4.41 -10.01 18.54
C ALA A 242 3.76 -10.07 19.93
N ASP A 243 3.54 -8.92 20.55
CA ASP A 243 2.88 -8.73 21.85
C ASP A 243 1.47 -8.13 21.71
N GLY A 244 0.89 -8.17 20.51
CA GLY A 244 -0.42 -7.60 20.22
C GLY A 244 -1.55 -8.36 20.91
N GLU A 245 -2.48 -7.64 21.54
CA GLU A 245 -3.76 -8.21 21.95
C GLU A 245 -4.69 -8.14 20.74
N LEU A 246 -5.19 -9.28 20.28
CA LEU A 246 -5.91 -9.38 19.01
C LEU A 246 -7.40 -9.61 19.21
N THR A 247 -8.21 -9.00 18.35
CA THR A 247 -9.61 -9.36 18.14
C THR A 247 -9.78 -9.72 16.68
N VAL A 248 -10.23 -10.95 16.42
CA VAL A 248 -10.46 -11.45 15.07
C VAL A 248 -11.91 -11.89 14.96
N ALA A 249 -12.58 -11.47 13.89
CA ALA A 249 -13.88 -11.99 13.49
C ALA A 249 -13.89 -12.30 12.01
N GLN A 250 -14.49 -13.44 11.69
CA GLN A 250 -14.67 -13.91 10.33
C GLN A 250 -16.11 -14.39 10.17
N ASN A 251 -16.68 -14.19 8.98
CA ASN A 251 -17.92 -14.84 8.57
C ASN A 251 -17.60 -16.04 7.68
N ASN A 252 -18.21 -17.18 7.95
CA ASN A 252 -17.98 -18.42 7.17
C ASN A 252 -18.86 -18.51 5.92
N ALA A 253 -19.96 -17.74 5.85
CA ALA A 253 -20.90 -17.75 4.72
C ALA A 253 -20.51 -16.78 3.61
N VAL A 254 -19.78 -15.71 3.95
CA VAL A 254 -19.31 -14.68 3.03
C VAL A 254 -17.88 -14.35 3.43
N PRO A 255 -16.93 -14.10 2.50
CA PRO A 255 -15.55 -13.76 2.85
C PRO A 255 -15.49 -12.38 3.51
N LEU A 256 -15.89 -12.30 4.77
CA LEU A 256 -15.77 -11.14 5.63
C LEU A 256 -14.75 -11.45 6.70
N TYR A 257 -13.80 -10.54 6.87
CA TYR A 257 -12.75 -10.66 7.86
C TYR A 257 -12.48 -9.31 8.50
N ARG A 258 -12.25 -9.34 9.81
CA ARG A 258 -11.93 -8.17 10.59
C ARG A 258 -10.93 -8.55 11.67
N LYS A 259 -9.85 -7.78 11.76
CA LYS A 259 -8.84 -7.90 12.81
C LYS A 259 -8.55 -6.54 13.40
N TYR A 260 -8.40 -6.50 14.72
CA TYR A 260 -7.90 -5.37 15.47
C TYR A 260 -6.71 -5.80 16.31
N ASP A 261 -5.63 -5.03 16.28
CA ASP A 261 -4.48 -5.13 17.18
C ASP A 261 -4.58 -3.99 18.22
N TRP A 262 -4.63 -4.36 19.48
CA TRP A 262 -4.89 -3.47 20.61
C TRP A 262 -3.63 -3.15 21.40
N GLN A 263 -3.39 -1.86 21.67
CA GLN A 263 -2.43 -1.41 22.66
C GLN A 263 -3.19 -0.70 23.80
N GLY A 264 -3.32 -1.37 24.94
CA GLY A 264 -4.19 -0.89 26.01
C GLY A 264 -5.64 -0.86 25.53
N ASP A 265 -6.24 0.34 25.48
CA ASP A 265 -7.60 0.56 25.00
C ASP A 265 -7.67 1.25 23.62
N ARG A 266 -6.57 1.22 22.85
CA ARG A 266 -6.47 1.82 21.51
C ARG A 266 -6.26 0.76 20.45
N ILE A 267 -6.86 0.96 19.28
CA ILE A 267 -6.55 0.15 18.10
C ILE A 267 -5.32 0.76 17.43
N VAL A 268 -4.23 0.01 17.36
CA VAL A 268 -2.96 0.45 16.72
C VAL A 268 -2.77 -0.14 15.33
N GLY A 269 -3.52 -1.18 15.00
CA GLY A 269 -3.69 -1.60 13.63
C GLY A 269 -4.93 -2.43 13.40
N ALA A 270 -5.32 -2.54 12.14
CA ALA A 270 -6.51 -3.27 11.74
C ALA A 270 -6.36 -3.87 10.34
N ILE A 271 -7.07 -4.98 10.10
CA ILE A 271 -7.33 -5.54 8.78
C ILE A 271 -8.83 -5.62 8.60
N MET A 272 -9.32 -5.27 7.42
CA MET A 272 -10.70 -5.44 7.01
C MET A 272 -10.73 -6.01 5.60
N LEU A 273 -11.63 -6.97 5.39
CA LEU A 273 -11.85 -7.56 4.08
C LEU A 273 -13.32 -7.92 3.94
N GLY A 274 -13.89 -7.66 2.77
CA GLY A 274 -15.28 -7.98 2.49
C GLY A 274 -15.74 -7.63 1.09
N PRO A 275 -16.85 -8.23 0.59
CA PRO A 275 -17.40 -7.85 -0.70
C PRO A 275 -17.87 -6.39 -0.70
N SER A 276 -17.59 -5.67 -1.79
CA SER A 276 -17.90 -4.25 -1.98
C SER A 276 -19.40 -3.95 -1.88
N GLU A 277 -20.28 -4.91 -2.20
CA GLU A 277 -21.73 -4.73 -2.03
C GLU A 277 -22.18 -4.67 -0.55
N GLN A 278 -21.31 -5.00 0.40
CA GLN A 278 -21.62 -4.89 1.81
C GLN A 278 -21.36 -3.49 2.34
N VAL A 279 -22.45 -2.71 2.44
CA VAL A 279 -22.48 -1.31 2.91
C VAL A 279 -21.69 -1.07 4.21
N TRP A 280 -21.58 -2.07 5.08
CA TRP A 280 -20.83 -1.96 6.33
C TRP A 280 -19.31 -1.90 6.11
N VAL A 281 -18.77 -2.59 5.11
CA VAL A 281 -17.32 -2.68 4.85
C VAL A 281 -16.77 -1.30 4.49
N THR A 282 -17.36 -0.63 3.50
CA THR A 282 -16.91 0.68 3.03
C THR A 282 -17.10 1.77 4.08
N ASN A 283 -18.22 1.78 4.80
CA ASN A 283 -18.49 2.79 5.84
C ASN A 283 -17.57 2.62 7.06
N ASP A 284 -17.34 1.38 7.50
CA ASP A 284 -16.53 1.09 8.67
C ASP A 284 -15.05 1.38 8.42
N MET A 285 -14.59 1.26 7.17
CA MET A 285 -13.21 1.50 6.78
C MET A 285 -12.73 2.91 7.19
N GLY A 286 -13.54 3.94 6.92
CA GLY A 286 -13.22 5.31 7.31
C GLY A 286 -13.19 5.51 8.83
N MET A 287 -14.10 4.87 9.55
CA MET A 287 -14.19 4.96 11.02
C MET A 287 -13.01 4.24 11.69
N ILE A 288 -12.65 3.05 11.23
CA ILE A 288 -11.53 2.27 11.75
C ILE A 288 -10.20 2.97 11.45
N LYS A 289 -10.01 3.44 10.21
CA LYS A 289 -8.87 4.31 9.88
C LYS A 289 -8.80 5.50 10.84
N GLY A 290 -9.92 6.16 11.11
CA GLY A 290 -9.99 7.29 12.01
C GLY A 290 -9.57 6.95 13.45
N LEU A 291 -10.04 5.82 13.99
CA LEU A 291 -9.66 5.35 15.33
C LEU A 291 -8.16 5.10 15.43
N VAL A 292 -7.58 4.43 14.44
CA VAL A 292 -6.12 4.15 14.38
C VAL A 292 -5.34 5.46 14.22
N GLN A 293 -5.73 6.32 13.28
CA GLN A 293 -5.03 7.56 12.97
C GLN A 293 -5.03 8.56 14.13
N ALA A 294 -6.16 8.69 14.83
CA ALA A 294 -6.29 9.56 16.01
C ALA A 294 -5.69 8.91 17.27
N GLY A 295 -5.37 7.62 17.21
CA GLY A 295 -5.03 6.80 18.36
C GLY A 295 -6.09 6.94 19.44
N THR A 296 -7.38 6.80 19.14
CA THR A 296 -8.44 7.08 20.13
C THR A 296 -8.47 6.04 21.25
N ALA A 297 -8.47 6.50 22.51
CA ALA A 297 -8.76 5.67 23.68
C ALA A 297 -10.24 5.28 23.69
N LEU A 298 -10.53 3.98 23.66
CA LEU A 298 -11.89 3.45 23.58
C LEU A 298 -12.47 3.10 24.96
N GLY A 299 -11.66 2.99 26.02
CA GLY A 299 -12.12 2.63 27.36
C GLY A 299 -13.07 1.42 27.36
N PRO A 300 -14.32 1.54 27.87
CA PRO A 300 -15.26 0.43 27.93
C PRO A 300 -15.67 -0.10 26.54
N TRP A 301 -15.49 0.70 25.47
CA TRP A 301 -15.81 0.29 24.12
C TRP A 301 -14.87 -0.78 23.55
N LYS A 302 -13.69 -0.99 24.16
CA LYS A 302 -12.84 -2.11 23.80
C LYS A 302 -13.57 -3.45 24.01
N ALA A 303 -14.15 -3.64 25.19
CA ALA A 303 -14.92 -4.86 25.51
C ALA A 303 -16.19 -5.01 24.66
N HIS A 304 -16.74 -3.90 24.14
CA HIS A 304 -17.81 -3.94 23.15
C HIS A 304 -17.29 -4.50 21.82
N LEU A 305 -16.22 -3.91 21.27
CA LEU A 305 -15.65 -4.36 19.98
C LEU A 305 -15.01 -5.74 20.04
N GLN A 306 -14.58 -6.21 21.21
CA GLN A 306 -14.14 -7.60 21.40
C GLN A 306 -15.28 -8.61 21.27
N ARG A 307 -16.51 -8.22 21.65
CA ARG A 307 -17.70 -9.07 21.55
C ARG A 307 -18.40 -8.93 20.21
N ASP A 308 -18.45 -7.72 19.67
CA ASP A 308 -19.05 -7.42 18.38
C ASP A 308 -18.11 -6.51 17.56
N PRO A 309 -17.13 -7.10 16.85
CA PRO A 309 -16.17 -6.33 16.05
C PRO A 309 -16.80 -5.53 14.91
N TRP A 310 -18.04 -5.85 14.55
CA TRP A 310 -18.76 -5.27 13.42
C TRP A 310 -19.39 -3.92 13.76
N ASP A 311 -19.80 -3.69 15.01
CA ASP A 311 -20.43 -2.44 15.46
C ASP A 311 -19.40 -1.36 15.83
N VAL A 312 -18.62 -0.89 14.84
CA VAL A 312 -17.61 0.17 15.04
C VAL A 312 -18.21 1.59 15.07
N ARG A 313 -19.42 1.75 14.52
CA ARG A 313 -20.08 3.06 14.46
C ARG A 313 -20.32 3.67 15.83
N ARG A 314 -20.89 2.91 16.76
CA ARG A 314 -21.18 3.39 18.13
C ARG A 314 -19.92 3.88 18.86
N PRO A 315 -18.83 3.10 18.96
CA PRO A 315 -17.61 3.56 19.60
C PRO A 315 -16.96 4.74 18.88
N TYR A 316 -16.97 4.76 17.54
CA TYR A 316 -16.42 5.88 16.78
C TYR A 316 -17.11 7.22 17.12
N VAL A 317 -18.46 7.21 17.14
CA VAL A 317 -19.26 8.39 17.49
C VAL A 317 -19.11 8.75 18.97
N ALA A 318 -19.23 7.78 19.86
CA ALA A 318 -19.21 8.01 21.31
C ALA A 318 -17.88 8.60 21.82
N THR A 319 -16.77 8.29 21.14
CA THR A 319 -15.44 8.82 21.51
C THR A 319 -15.12 10.19 20.91
N GLY A 320 -16.00 10.74 20.06
CA GLY A 320 -15.77 12.01 19.39
C GLY A 320 -14.54 12.00 18.47
N THR A 321 -14.20 10.83 17.90
CA THR A 321 -12.97 10.66 17.10
C THR A 321 -12.88 11.64 15.93
N THR A 322 -14.00 11.93 15.26
CA THR A 322 -14.06 12.93 14.19
C THR A 322 -13.49 14.28 14.62
N ALA A 323 -13.81 14.75 15.83
CA ALA A 323 -13.36 16.06 16.31
C ALA A 323 -11.84 16.14 16.48
N ARG A 324 -11.16 15.00 16.70
CA ARG A 324 -9.70 14.90 16.79
C ARG A 324 -9.00 14.85 15.43
N LEU A 325 -9.74 14.47 14.39
CA LEU A 325 -9.26 14.34 13.02
C LEU A 325 -9.61 15.55 12.17
N LEU A 326 -10.47 16.45 12.65
CA LEU A 326 -10.77 17.70 11.96
C LEU A 326 -9.45 18.45 11.74
N PRO A 327 -9.08 18.75 10.48
CA PRO A 327 -7.86 19.46 10.22
C PRO A 327 -7.97 20.86 10.82
N GLU A 328 -6.95 21.27 11.59
CA GLU A 328 -6.50 22.64 11.41
C GLU A 328 -6.05 22.74 9.94
N MET A 329 -6.50 23.74 9.18
CA MET A 329 -5.89 23.97 7.87
C MET A 329 -4.37 24.08 8.03
N LEU A 330 -3.60 23.87 6.96
CA LEU A 330 -2.14 24.15 6.97
C LEU A 330 -1.81 25.53 7.59
N LEU A 331 -2.71 26.50 7.40
CA LEU A 331 -2.64 27.86 7.94
C LEU A 331 -3.17 28.02 9.38
N GLY A 332 -3.67 26.96 10.03
CA GLY A 332 -4.26 27.01 11.38
C GLY A 332 -5.58 27.77 11.45
N ARG A 333 -6.26 27.93 10.31
CA ARG A 333 -7.53 28.66 10.18
C ARG A 333 -8.64 27.69 9.80
N PRO A 334 -9.92 27.98 10.09
CA PRO A 334 -11.03 27.21 9.55
C PRO A 334 -11.06 27.28 8.01
N SER A 335 -11.44 26.18 7.35
CA SER A 335 -11.72 26.19 5.90
C SER A 335 -12.76 27.24 5.59
N GLN A 336 -12.46 28.15 4.67
CA GLN A 336 -13.44 29.08 4.13
C GLN A 336 -14.13 28.45 2.92
N PRO A 337 -15.44 28.67 2.73
CA PRO A 337 -16.12 28.33 1.48
C PRO A 337 -15.40 28.95 0.29
N ALA A 338 -15.39 28.27 -0.86
CA ALA A 338 -14.67 28.72 -2.06
C ALA A 338 -15.10 30.14 -2.50
N ASP A 339 -16.38 30.43 -2.31
CA ASP A 339 -17.05 31.69 -2.61
C ASP A 339 -16.53 32.87 -1.75
N ALA A 340 -15.95 32.60 -0.58
CA ALA A 340 -15.33 33.62 0.28
C ALA A 340 -13.85 33.88 -0.07
N VAL A 341 -13.21 33.00 -0.85
CA VAL A 341 -11.79 33.11 -1.24
C VAL A 341 -11.62 33.81 -2.60
N LEU A 342 -12.68 33.83 -3.42
CA LEU A 342 -12.69 34.40 -4.77
C LEU A 342 -13.29 35.81 -4.87
N ALA A 343 -13.68 36.41 -3.74
CA ALA A 343 -14.18 37.78 -3.62
C ALA A 343 -13.07 38.74 -3.15
#